data_AF-A0A5M8NWT0-F1
#
_entry.id   AF-A0A5M8NWT0-F1
#
_cell.length_a   1.000
_cell.length_b   1.000
_cell.length_c   1.000
_cell.angle_alpha   90.00
_cell.angle_beta   90.00
_cell.angle_gamma   90.00
#
_symmetry.space_group_name_H-M   'P 1'
#
loop_
_entity.id
_entity.type
_entity.pdbx_description
1 polymer ?
#
loop_
_entity_poly.entity_id
_entity_poly.type
_entity_poly.pdbx_seq_one_letter_code
_entity_poly.pdbx_strand_id
1 'polypeptide(L)'
;EGRRYIRTKRAKTDVEAFIPLHPVAEQILSLYNTTDDTAPVFPLPSRDMIWFEIHEIGFAVGIKENLSYHMSRHSFGTLLLSAGIPIESISKMMGHTNISSTQIYSKVTDLKISEDMDRLMERRKTMNNNAK
;
A
#
# COMPACT_ATOMS: atom_id res chain seq x y z
N GLU A 1 -16.36 16.36 -4.48
CA GLU A 1 -15.07 16.00 -3.85
C GLU A 1 -14.53 14.73 -4.50
N GLY A 2 -13.48 14.84 -5.31
CA GLY A 2 -13.00 13.75 -6.17
C GLY A 2 -11.66 13.21 -5.71
N ARG A 3 -11.65 12.18 -4.86
CA ARG A 3 -10.41 11.48 -4.49
C ARG A 3 -9.88 10.71 -5.70
N ARG A 4 -8.61 10.93 -6.06
CA ARG A 4 -7.96 10.17 -7.14
C ARG A 4 -7.59 8.76 -6.68
N TYR A 5 -7.53 7.83 -7.62
CA TYR A 5 -7.22 6.43 -7.37
C TYR A 5 -6.53 5.82 -8.58
N ILE A 6 -5.74 4.76 -8.34
CA ILE A 6 -5.21 3.88 -9.37
C ILE A 6 -6.16 2.68 -9.50
N ARG A 7 -6.54 2.35 -10.73
CA ARG A 7 -7.30 1.15 -11.07
C ARG A 7 -6.52 0.35 -12.09
N THR A 8 -6.21 -0.91 -11.78
CA THR A 8 -5.42 -1.76 -12.68
C THR A 8 -5.91 -3.20 -12.64
N LYS A 9 -6.00 -3.84 -13.80
CA LYS A 9 -6.32 -5.28 -13.91
C LYS A 9 -5.02 -6.08 -13.87
N ARG A 10 -4.88 -6.97 -12.90
CA ARG A 10 -3.66 -7.77 -12.76
C ARG A 10 -3.61 -8.84 -13.85
N ALA A 11 -2.57 -8.80 -14.69
CA ALA A 11 -2.39 -9.75 -15.80
C ALA A 11 -2.38 -11.23 -15.38
N LYS A 12 -1.84 -11.53 -14.18
CA LYS A 12 -1.71 -12.90 -13.69
C LYS A 12 -3.00 -13.46 -13.07
N THR A 13 -3.84 -12.60 -12.51
CA THR A 13 -4.95 -13.02 -11.63
C THR A 13 -6.32 -12.57 -12.11
N ASP A 14 -6.39 -11.72 -13.12
CA ASP A 14 -7.59 -11.04 -13.62
C ASP A 14 -8.36 -10.22 -12.57
N VAL A 15 -7.79 -10.10 -11.35
CA VAL A 15 -8.36 -9.31 -10.26
C VAL A 15 -8.01 -7.84 -10.47
N GLU A 16 -9.04 -7.02 -10.34
CA GLU A 16 -8.89 -5.58 -10.31
C GLU A 16 -8.34 -5.11 -8.96
N ALA A 17 -7.28 -4.33 -9.02
CA ALA A 17 -6.76 -3.59 -7.89
C ALA A 17 -7.27 -2.15 -7.92
N PHE A 18 -7.83 -1.70 -6.81
CA PHE A 18 -8.29 -0.32 -6.59
C PHE A 18 -7.49 0.28 -5.45
N ILE A 19 -6.70 1.32 -5.72
CA ILE A 19 -5.78 1.93 -4.74
C ILE A 19 -6.05 3.43 -4.68
N PRO A 20 -6.68 3.95 -3.60
CA PRO A 20 -6.79 5.38 -3.38
C PRO A 20 -5.41 6.05 -3.32
N LEU A 21 -5.24 7.20 -3.96
CA LEU A 21 -3.97 7.92 -3.94
C LEU A 21 -3.77 8.66 -2.61
N HIS A 22 -2.60 8.46 -2.02
CA HIS A 22 -2.13 9.24 -0.88
C HIS A 22 -1.67 10.64 -1.38
N PRO A 23 -1.84 11.72 -0.61
CA PRO A 23 -1.39 13.06 -1.03
C PRO A 23 0.08 13.14 -1.47
N VAL A 24 0.96 12.36 -0.85
CA VAL A 24 2.38 12.27 -1.27
C VAL A 24 2.53 11.65 -2.67
N ALA A 25 1.74 10.62 -2.99
CA ALA A 25 1.75 10.03 -4.33
C ALA A 25 1.21 11.03 -5.37
N GLU A 26 0.22 11.83 -4.99
CA GLU A 26 -0.30 12.91 -5.82
C GLU A 26 0.74 14.00 -6.11
N GLN A 27 1.54 14.37 -5.10
CA GLN A 27 2.65 15.31 -5.26
C GLN A 27 3.69 14.76 -6.23
N ILE A 28 4.07 13.49 -6.11
CA ILE A 28 5.01 12.85 -7.04
C ILE A 28 4.45 12.86 -8.46
N LEU A 29 3.19 12.43 -8.64
CA LEU A 29 2.53 12.41 -9.94
C LEU A 29 2.45 13.79 -10.60
N SER A 30 2.32 14.86 -9.82
CA SER A 30 2.29 16.23 -10.35
C SER A 30 3.58 16.68 -11.04
N LEU A 31 4.68 15.96 -10.82
CA LEU A 31 5.97 16.21 -11.47
C LEU A 31 6.09 15.56 -12.87
N TYR A 32 5.11 14.75 -13.27
CA TYR A 32 5.13 13.97 -14.51
C TYR A 32 3.92 14.28 -15.40
N ASN A 33 3.95 13.78 -16.63
CA ASN A 33 2.83 13.91 -17.55
C ASN A 33 1.70 12.95 -17.16
N THR A 34 0.63 13.49 -16.56
CA THR A 34 -0.55 12.73 -16.16
C THR A 34 -1.78 13.01 -17.04
N THR A 35 -1.61 13.77 -18.11
CA THR A 35 -2.71 14.20 -19.00
C THR A 35 -2.67 13.55 -20.38
N ASP A 36 -1.53 12.97 -20.75
CA ASP A 36 -1.37 12.22 -21.99
C ASP A 36 -1.54 10.72 -21.75
N ASP A 37 -2.69 10.20 -22.18
CA ASP A 37 -3.01 8.78 -22.03
C ASP A 37 -2.32 7.89 -23.09
N THR A 38 -1.56 8.48 -24.03
CA THR A 38 -0.86 7.73 -25.08
C THR A 38 0.52 7.22 -24.64
N ALA A 39 1.03 7.70 -23.52
CA ALA A 39 2.35 7.36 -22.98
C ALA A 39 2.28 6.93 -21.51
N PRO A 40 3.25 6.12 -21.02
CA PRO A 40 3.36 5.84 -19.60
C PRO A 40 3.63 7.11 -18.78
N VAL A 41 3.01 7.21 -17.61
CA VAL A 41 3.21 8.34 -16.67
C VAL A 41 4.68 8.47 -16.25
N PHE A 42 5.34 7.34 -16.01
CA PHE A 42 6.74 7.32 -15.58
C PHE A 42 7.64 6.82 -16.73
N PRO A 43 8.69 7.56 -17.11
CA PRO A 43 9.66 7.13 -18.09
C PRO A 43 10.68 6.17 -17.46
N LEU A 44 10.22 4.99 -17.03
CA LEU A 44 11.04 4.02 -16.32
C LEU A 44 11.92 3.21 -17.29
N PRO A 45 13.14 2.81 -16.86
CA PRO A 45 14.01 1.95 -17.65
C PRO A 45 13.54 0.48 -17.63
N SER A 46 14.35 -0.42 -18.20
CA SER A 46 14.06 -1.86 -18.16
C SER A 46 13.95 -2.38 -16.72
N ARG A 47 13.21 -3.46 -16.53
CA ARG A 47 13.01 -4.08 -15.20
C ARG A 47 14.33 -4.37 -14.48
N ASP A 48 15.33 -4.83 -15.21
CA ASP A 48 16.62 -5.22 -14.64
C ASP A 48 17.40 -3.96 -14.21
N MET A 49 17.33 -2.87 -15.00
CA MET A 49 17.91 -1.58 -14.63
C MET A 49 17.22 -0.96 -13.40
N ILE A 50 15.88 -1.03 -13.31
CA ILE A 50 15.14 -0.63 -12.10
C ILE A 50 15.63 -1.39 -10.87
N TRP A 51 15.91 -2.69 -11.01
CA TRP A 51 16.44 -3.48 -9.90
C TRP A 51 17.83 -2.97 -9.46
N PHE A 52 18.73 -2.70 -10.41
CA PHE A 52 20.05 -2.15 -10.10
C PHE A 52 19.96 -0.77 -9.44
N GLU A 53 19.17 0.15 -9.98
CA GLU A 53 19.01 1.51 -9.43
C GLU A 53 18.46 1.48 -7.99
N ILE A 54 17.44 0.66 -7.72
CA ILE A 54 16.88 0.52 -6.36
C ILE A 54 17.91 -0.10 -5.42
N HIS A 55 18.69 -1.07 -5.90
CA HIS A 55 19.74 -1.69 -5.11
C HIS A 55 20.85 -0.70 -4.76
N GLU A 56 21.27 0.13 -5.72
CA GLU A 56 22.24 1.22 -5.51
C GLU A 56 21.74 2.26 -4.52
N ILE A 57 20.47 2.65 -4.59
CA ILE A 57 19.84 3.53 -3.59
C ILE A 57 19.97 2.90 -2.19
N GLY A 58 19.66 1.61 -2.07
CA GLY A 58 19.78 0.88 -0.80
C GLY A 58 21.20 0.92 -0.22
N PHE A 59 22.21 0.69 -1.07
CA PHE A 59 23.61 0.80 -0.70
C PHE A 59 23.98 2.21 -0.25
N ALA A 60 23.57 3.24 -0.99
CA ALA A 60 23.88 4.64 -0.71
C ALA A 60 23.30 5.12 0.63
N VAL A 61 22.15 4.58 1.07
CA VAL A 61 21.53 4.91 2.36
C VAL A 61 21.91 3.94 3.49
N GLY A 62 22.80 2.98 3.24
CA GLY A 62 23.31 2.05 4.25
C GLY A 62 22.35 0.91 4.64
N ILE A 63 21.40 0.55 3.77
CA ILE A 63 20.57 -0.64 3.95
C ILE A 63 21.43 -1.87 3.64
N LYS A 64 21.52 -2.80 4.61
CA LYS A 64 22.38 -3.99 4.52
C LYS A 64 21.76 -5.08 3.64
N GLU A 65 20.44 -5.12 3.61
CA GLU A 65 19.67 -6.06 2.80
C GLU A 65 19.58 -5.61 1.33
N ASN A 66 19.30 -6.55 0.44
CA ASN A 66 19.08 -6.23 -0.97
C ASN A 66 17.75 -5.48 -1.15
N LEU A 67 17.81 -4.15 -1.14
CA LEU A 67 16.65 -3.31 -1.42
C LEU A 67 16.12 -3.60 -2.83
N SER A 68 14.81 -3.83 -2.93
CA SER A 68 14.12 -4.06 -4.21
C SER A 68 12.72 -3.47 -4.20
N TYR A 69 12.13 -3.24 -5.38
CA TYR A 69 10.75 -2.74 -5.49
C TYR A 69 9.71 -3.70 -4.85
N HIS A 70 10.02 -5.01 -4.76
CA HIS A 70 9.17 -5.96 -4.05
C HIS A 70 9.09 -5.62 -2.55
N MET A 71 10.18 -5.14 -1.94
CA MET A 71 10.17 -4.71 -0.55
C MET A 71 9.21 -3.55 -0.32
N SER A 72 9.06 -2.62 -1.26
CA SER A 72 8.05 -1.55 -1.16
C SER A 72 6.63 -2.11 -1.05
N ARG A 73 6.32 -3.18 -1.80
CA ARG A 73 5.03 -3.89 -1.69
C ARG A 73 4.87 -4.60 -0.34
N HIS A 74 5.94 -5.19 0.18
CA HIS A 74 5.93 -5.78 1.52
C HIS A 74 5.68 -4.72 2.60
N SER A 75 6.43 -3.62 2.56
CA SER A 75 6.26 -2.49 3.47
C SER A 75 4.86 -1.91 3.38
N PHE A 76 4.28 -1.77 2.18
CA PHE A 76 2.89 -1.34 2.01
C PHE A 76 1.91 -2.25 2.75
N GLY A 77 2.00 -3.57 2.58
CA GLY A 77 1.13 -4.53 3.27
C GLY A 77 1.28 -4.46 4.79
N THR A 78 2.52 -4.48 5.29
CA THR A 78 2.81 -4.41 6.73
C THR A 78 2.35 -3.09 7.35
N LEU A 79 2.66 -1.95 6.73
CA LEU A 79 2.30 -0.63 7.25
C LEU A 79 0.80 -0.43 7.32
N LEU A 80 0.06 -0.82 6.27
CA LEU A 80 -1.40 -0.71 6.28
C LEU A 80 -2.04 -1.61 7.35
N LEU A 81 -1.50 -2.82 7.54
CA LEU A 81 -2.01 -3.71 8.57
C LEU A 81 -1.72 -3.16 9.98
N SER A 82 -0.51 -2.64 10.21
CA SER A 82 -0.16 -1.96 11.47
C SER A 82 -1.03 -0.73 11.73
N ALA A 83 -1.40 0.01 10.68
CA ALA A 83 -2.35 1.12 10.78
C ALA A 83 -3.79 0.65 11.10
N GLY A 84 -4.07 -0.65 11.04
CA GLY A 84 -5.39 -1.23 11.34
C GLY A 84 -6.32 -1.27 10.14
N ILE A 85 -5.80 -1.19 8.92
CA ILE A 85 -6.61 -1.39 7.71
C ILE A 85 -6.96 -2.88 7.60
N PRO A 86 -8.24 -3.24 7.35
CA PRO A 86 -8.66 -4.63 7.22
C PRO A 86 -7.86 -5.37 6.14
N ILE A 87 -7.49 -6.61 6.43
CA ILE A 87 -6.65 -7.42 5.54
C ILE A 87 -7.32 -7.69 4.18
N GLU A 88 -8.65 -7.74 4.13
CA GLU A 88 -9.43 -7.84 2.89
C GLU A 88 -9.27 -6.60 2.03
N SER A 89 -9.24 -5.41 2.65
CA SER A 89 -9.02 -4.14 1.94
C SER A 89 -7.60 -4.09 1.38
N ILE A 90 -6.61 -4.52 2.16
CA ILE A 90 -5.21 -4.64 1.71
C ILE A 90 -5.10 -5.64 0.55
N SER A 91 -5.72 -6.81 0.69
CA SER A 91 -5.74 -7.85 -0.34
C SER A 91 -6.31 -7.34 -1.67
N LYS A 92 -7.40 -6.56 -1.60
CA LYS A 92 -8.02 -5.92 -2.76
C LYS A 92 -7.12 -4.84 -3.38
N MET A 93 -6.49 -3.98 -2.58
CA MET A 93 -5.52 -2.98 -3.07
C MET A 93 -4.31 -3.64 -3.73
N MET A 94 -3.89 -4.81 -3.25
CA MET A 94 -2.77 -5.56 -3.80
C MET A 94 -3.16 -6.37 -5.04
N GLY A 95 -4.45 -6.69 -5.23
CA GLY A 95 -4.95 -7.51 -6.33
C GLY A 95 -4.66 -9.00 -6.15
N HIS A 96 -4.65 -9.48 -4.90
CA HIS A 96 -4.48 -10.89 -4.58
C HIS A 96 -5.80 -11.65 -4.74
N THR A 97 -5.76 -12.83 -5.38
CA THR A 97 -6.91 -13.76 -5.50
C THR A 97 -7.16 -14.55 -4.23
N ASN A 98 -6.11 -14.79 -3.45
CA ASN A 98 -6.18 -15.50 -2.18
C ASN A 98 -5.67 -14.61 -1.06
N ILE A 99 -6.48 -14.48 -0.01
CA ILE A 99 -6.14 -13.71 1.18
C ILE A 99 -4.88 -14.25 1.89
N SER A 100 -4.55 -15.54 1.70
CA SER A 100 -3.34 -16.16 2.25
C SER A 100 -2.05 -15.46 1.82
N SER A 101 -2.02 -14.89 0.60
CA SER A 101 -0.89 -14.11 0.13
C SER A 101 -0.73 -12.78 0.87
N THR A 102 -1.80 -12.26 1.47
CA THR A 102 -1.80 -11.06 2.31
C THR A 102 -1.55 -11.41 3.78
N GLN A 103 -1.85 -12.64 4.21
CA GLN A 103 -1.58 -13.13 5.57
C GLN A 103 -0.09 -13.18 5.91
N ILE A 104 0.81 -13.23 4.91
CA ILE A 104 2.27 -13.13 5.15
C ILE A 104 2.68 -11.83 5.84
N TYR A 105 1.86 -10.78 5.75
CA TYR A 105 2.07 -9.50 6.44
C TYR A 105 1.51 -9.48 7.86
N SER A 106 0.74 -10.50 8.23
CA SER A 106 0.01 -10.55 9.48
C SER A 106 0.87 -11.04 10.62
N LYS A 107 1.11 -10.15 11.58
CA LYS A 107 1.59 -10.52 12.91
C LYS A 107 0.49 -10.18 13.90
N VAL A 108 -0.37 -11.15 14.22
CA VAL A 108 -1.35 -11.00 15.29
C VAL A 108 -0.61 -11.20 16.60
N THR A 109 -0.47 -10.12 17.37
CA THR A 109 0.10 -10.15 18.72
C THR A 109 -1.00 -9.84 19.73
N ASP A 110 -0.86 -10.32 20.96
CA ASP A 110 -1.81 -10.00 22.04
C ASP A 110 -1.94 -8.48 22.24
N LEU A 111 -0.82 -7.75 22.10
CA LEU A 111 -0.79 -6.29 22.11
C LEU A 111 -1.71 -5.70 21.03
N LYS A 112 -1.62 -6.20 19.79
CA LYS A 112 -2.44 -5.73 18.68
C LYS A 112 -3.93 -5.98 18.92
N ILE A 113 -4.27 -7.16 19.45
CA ILE A 113 -5.65 -7.50 19.82
C ILE A 113 -6.18 -6.52 20.88
N SER A 114 -5.39 -6.22 21.91
CA SER A 114 -5.76 -5.26 22.95
C SER A 114 -5.98 -3.86 22.37
N GLU A 115 -5.06 -3.37 21.56
CA GLU A 115 -5.16 -2.05 20.91
C GLU A 115 -6.41 -1.93 20.02
N ASP A 116 -6.74 -2.98 19.27
CA ASP A 116 -7.91 -2.99 18.40
C ASP A 116 -9.22 -2.97 19.22
N MET A 117 -9.25 -3.66 20.37
CA MET A 117 -10.36 -3.58 21.32
C MET A 117 -10.47 -2.20 21.98
N ASP A 118 -9.35 -1.57 22.35
CA ASP A 118 -9.32 -0.21 22.91
C ASP A 118 -9.91 0.80 21.92
N ARG A 119 -9.50 0.72 20.64
CA ARG A 119 -10.06 1.56 19.56
C ARG A 119 -11.57 1.37 19.40
N LEU A 120 -12.07 0.14 19.51
CA LEU A 120 -13.50 -0.14 19.45
C LEU A 120 -14.24 0.48 20.64
N MET A 121 -13.70 0.32 21.85
CA MET A 121 -14.28 0.88 23.08
C MET A 121 -14.37 2.41 23.00
N GLU A 122 -13.32 3.09 22.54
CA GLU A 122 -13.33 4.55 22.38
C GLU A 122 -14.30 5.02 21.31
N ARG A 123 -14.35 4.36 20.14
CA ARG A 123 -15.34 4.69 19.11
C ARG A 123 -16.78 4.61 19.64
N ARG A 124 -17.10 3.61 20.46
CA ARG A 124 -18.43 3.46 21.08
C ARG A 124 -18.73 4.56 22.10
N LYS A 125 -17.75 4.98 22.91
CA LYS A 125 -17.91 6.10 23.86
C LYS A 125 -18.24 7.41 23.13
N THR A 126 -17.47 7.74 22.08
CA THR A 126 -17.70 8.96 21.28
C THR A 126 -19.08 8.94 20.61
N MET A 127 -19.51 7.80 20.07
CA MET A 127 -20.85 7.67 19.48
C MET A 127 -21.97 7.88 20.51
N ASN A 128 -21.83 7.34 21.72
CA ASN A 128 -22.82 7.53 22.78
C ASN A 128 -22.88 8.98 23.30
N ASN A 129 -21.76 9.71 23.25
CA ASN A 129 -21.70 11.12 23.64
C ASN A 129 -22.29 12.04 22.57
N ASN A 130 -22.17 11.70 21.28
CA ASN A 130 -22.77 12.47 20.18
C ASN A 130 -24.25 12.18 19.96
N ALA A 131 -24.78 11.10 20.57
CA ALA A 131 -26.20 10.73 20.52
C ALA A 131 -27.01 11.26 21.72
N LYS A 132 -26.35 11.92 22.67
CA LYS A 132 -26.96 12.71 23.75
C LYS A 132 -26.92 14.18 23.41
#